data_AF-A0A1C3ZJA6-F1
#
_entry.id   AF-A0A1C3ZJA6-F1
#
_cell.length_a   1.000
_cell.length_b   1.000
_cell.length_c   1.000
_cell.angle_alpha   90.00
_cell.angle_beta   90.00
_cell.angle_gamma   90.00
#
_symmetry.space_group_name_H-M   'P 1'
#
loop_
_entity.id
_entity.type
_entity.pdbx_description
1 polymer ?
#
loop_
_entity_poly.entity_id
_entity_poly.type
_entity_poly.pdbx_seq_one_letter_code
_entity_poly.pdbx_strand_id
1 'polypeptide(L)'
;MLHYNDARYDFSLVSRALRYYYPIDIAASEWKRYEEHIATLKLKAAVSRKFNNGFYKETWMPFQKEVSASLGLPVEDVTYPDDPGYGAAIVMEEVKGQDFERRKLLCFFTSLLGPFYVIAGIDQSAVMVNGEAYFTYNLLTISPENQYEEQANALLTLIKKRFPDHRLLPFQIWSQVVEGISLTGNDGPCSVFEALFNEVLQIEVGSDGAIKNVPVVGDKMFGVEDWQTTRKVYATSM
;
A
#
# COMPACT_ATOMS: atom_id res chain seq x y z
N MET A 1 12.47 5.64 -12.06
CA MET A 1 11.01 5.70 -11.74
C MET A 1 10.46 4.33 -11.34
N LEU A 2 10.44 3.30 -12.20
CA LEU A 2 10.19 1.90 -11.78
C LEU A 2 11.06 0.95 -12.60
N HIS A 3 11.55 -0.12 -11.98
CA HIS A 3 12.38 -1.15 -12.60
C HIS A 3 11.62 -2.46 -12.70
N TYR A 4 11.20 -2.82 -13.92
CA TYR A 4 10.52 -4.10 -14.22
C TYR A 4 10.76 -4.51 -15.68
N ASN A 5 10.46 -5.77 -16.00
CA ASN A 5 10.53 -6.27 -17.37
C ASN A 5 9.31 -5.82 -18.17
N ASP A 6 9.43 -4.68 -18.86
CA ASP A 6 8.38 -4.05 -19.67
C ASP A 6 7.95 -4.89 -20.89
N ALA A 7 8.79 -5.82 -21.33
CA ALA A 7 8.43 -6.79 -22.37
C ALA A 7 7.47 -7.88 -21.86
N ARG A 8 7.35 -8.05 -20.54
CA ARG A 8 6.48 -9.05 -19.91
C ARG A 8 5.31 -8.43 -19.16
N TYR A 9 5.52 -7.32 -18.46
CA TYR A 9 4.54 -6.71 -17.58
C TYR A 9 4.30 -5.23 -17.89
N ASP A 10 3.07 -4.75 -17.72
CA ASP A 10 2.68 -3.35 -17.94
C ASP A 10 2.31 -2.66 -16.63
N PHE A 11 3.32 -2.13 -15.93
CA PHE A 11 3.12 -1.25 -14.78
C PHE A 11 3.04 0.24 -15.16
N SER A 12 2.78 0.57 -16.43
CA SER A 12 2.70 1.96 -16.89
C SER A 12 1.58 2.75 -16.20
N LEU A 13 0.51 2.08 -15.75
CA LEU A 13 -0.55 2.69 -14.97
C LEU A 13 -0.04 3.24 -13.64
N VAL A 14 0.86 2.52 -12.96
CA VAL A 14 1.49 2.95 -11.71
C VAL A 14 2.35 4.18 -11.98
N SER A 15 3.24 4.13 -12.97
CA SER A 15 4.10 5.26 -13.32
C SER A 15 3.31 6.50 -13.74
N ARG A 16 2.19 6.34 -14.45
CA ARG A 16 1.32 7.45 -14.84
C ARG A 16 0.60 8.07 -13.65
N ALA A 17 0.10 7.26 -12.72
CA ALA A 17 -0.50 7.76 -11.48
C ALA A 17 0.51 8.62 -10.70
N LEU A 18 1.72 8.09 -10.48
CA LEU A 18 2.77 8.80 -9.76
C LEU A 18 3.13 10.15 -10.42
N ARG A 19 3.36 10.17 -11.75
CA ARG A 19 3.65 11.42 -12.48
C ARG A 19 2.50 12.43 -12.47
N TYR A 20 1.26 11.96 -12.36
CA TYR A 20 0.10 12.84 -12.41
C TYR A 20 -0.11 13.59 -11.08
N TYR A 21 0.24 12.95 -9.96
CA TYR A 21 -0.01 13.45 -8.61
C TYR A 21 1.24 13.98 -7.90
N TYR A 22 2.45 13.59 -8.31
CA TYR A 22 3.68 14.03 -7.69
C TYR A 22 4.54 14.87 -8.64
N PRO A 23 5.13 15.99 -8.16
CA PRO A 23 6.14 16.71 -8.92
C PRO A 23 7.43 15.88 -8.96
N ILE A 24 7.82 15.43 -10.14
CA ILE A 24 9.06 14.65 -10.32
C ILE A 24 10.25 15.63 -10.39
N ASP A 25 11.33 15.30 -9.70
CA ASP A 25 12.59 16.04 -9.64
C ASP A 25 12.47 17.45 -9.02
N ILE A 26 11.45 17.67 -8.18
CA ILE A 26 11.31 18.87 -7.35
C ILE A 26 11.31 18.41 -5.89
N ALA A 27 12.36 18.76 -5.15
CA ALA A 27 12.46 18.39 -3.75
C ALA A 27 11.39 19.09 -2.90
N ALA A 28 10.92 18.46 -1.82
CA ALA A 28 9.94 19.08 -0.91
C ALA A 28 10.54 20.30 -0.19
N SER A 29 11.85 20.30 0.04
CA SER A 29 12.63 21.47 0.47
C SER A 29 12.53 22.68 -0.48
N GLU A 30 12.21 22.51 -1.77
CA GLU A 30 11.86 23.59 -2.69
C GLU A 30 10.40 24.03 -2.52
N TRP A 31 9.99 24.25 -1.26
CA TRP A 31 8.61 24.40 -0.80
C TRP A 31 7.70 25.17 -1.75
N LYS A 32 8.09 26.37 -2.18
CA LYS A 32 7.25 27.19 -3.06
C LYS A 32 6.98 26.51 -4.41
N ARG A 33 8.02 25.97 -5.05
CA ARG A 33 7.89 25.27 -6.35
C ARG A 33 7.11 23.98 -6.19
N TYR A 34 7.34 23.25 -5.09
CA TYR A 34 6.66 22.01 -4.79
C TYR A 34 5.16 22.22 -4.55
N GLU A 35 4.80 23.16 -3.67
CA GLU A 35 3.43 23.46 -3.26
C GLU A 35 2.56 24.03 -4.38
N GLU A 36 3.14 24.87 -5.23
CA GLU A 36 2.46 25.50 -6.37
C GLU A 36 2.39 24.57 -7.60
N HIS A 37 3.10 23.43 -7.58
CA HIS A 37 3.13 22.51 -8.73
C HIS A 37 1.75 21.88 -8.97
N ILE A 38 1.35 21.78 -10.25
CA ILE A 38 0.03 21.28 -10.63
C ILE A 38 -0.24 19.85 -10.13
N ALA A 39 0.79 19.02 -10.08
CA ALA A 39 0.69 17.65 -9.56
C ALA A 39 0.34 17.66 -8.06
N THR A 40 1.05 18.46 -7.26
CA THR A 40 0.80 18.64 -5.82
C THR A 40 -0.61 19.16 -5.56
N LEU A 41 -1.07 20.14 -6.34
CA LEU A 41 -2.44 20.65 -6.23
C LEU A 41 -3.49 19.58 -6.54
N LYS A 42 -3.24 18.71 -7.52
CA LYS A 42 -4.11 17.55 -7.83
C LYS A 42 -4.14 16.55 -6.69
N LEU A 43 -2.99 16.23 -6.10
CA LEU A 43 -2.89 15.32 -4.95
C LEU A 43 -3.69 15.86 -3.77
N LYS A 44 -3.46 17.12 -3.38
CA LYS A 44 -4.22 17.79 -2.31
C LYS A 44 -5.72 17.81 -2.58
N ALA A 45 -6.13 18.05 -3.83
CA ALA A 45 -7.54 18.02 -4.21
C ALA A 45 -8.13 16.60 -4.10
N ALA A 46 -7.37 15.55 -4.41
CA ALA A 46 -7.82 14.17 -4.24
C ALA A 46 -7.96 13.79 -2.77
N VAL A 47 -6.91 14.06 -1.97
CA VAL A 47 -6.84 13.76 -0.54
C VAL A 47 -7.91 14.54 0.26
N SER A 48 -8.07 15.85 0.03
CA SER A 48 -9.08 16.67 0.73
C SER A 48 -10.53 16.22 0.51
N ARG A 49 -10.78 15.47 -0.56
CA ARG A 49 -12.10 14.90 -0.87
C ARG A 49 -12.32 13.50 -0.31
N LYS A 50 -11.27 12.83 0.20
CA LYS A 50 -11.30 11.42 0.66
C LYS A 50 -12.51 11.08 1.54
N PHE A 51 -12.79 11.94 2.53
CA PHE A 51 -13.89 11.73 3.49
C PHE A 51 -15.20 12.43 3.12
N ASN A 52 -15.16 13.33 2.14
CA ASN A 52 -16.27 14.19 1.77
C ASN A 52 -16.96 13.77 0.46
N ASN A 53 -16.36 12.86 -0.31
CA ASN A 53 -16.89 12.39 -1.61
C ASN A 53 -17.92 11.25 -1.49
N GLY A 54 -18.35 10.87 -0.29
CA GLY A 54 -19.25 9.74 -0.04
C GLY A 54 -18.56 8.36 -0.04
N PHE A 55 -17.52 8.14 -0.86
CA PHE A 55 -16.84 6.84 -1.00
C PHE A 55 -16.42 6.25 0.34
N TYR A 56 -15.81 7.04 1.24
CA TYR A 56 -15.39 6.53 2.54
C TYR A 56 -16.57 5.96 3.37
N LYS A 57 -17.64 6.73 3.52
CA LYS A 57 -18.80 6.35 4.35
C LYS A 57 -19.69 5.31 3.69
N GLU A 58 -19.84 5.38 2.37
CA GLU A 58 -20.81 4.58 1.61
C GLU A 58 -20.20 3.32 0.99
N THR A 59 -18.88 3.31 0.76
CA THR A 59 -18.19 2.18 0.11
C THR A 59 -17.14 1.55 1.03
N TRP A 60 -16.20 2.34 1.55
CA TRP A 60 -15.05 1.82 2.31
C TRP A 60 -15.44 1.25 3.69
N MET A 61 -16.11 2.04 4.54
CA MET A 61 -16.53 1.56 5.86
C MET A 61 -17.50 0.36 5.78
N PRO A 62 -18.49 0.31 4.85
CA PRO A 62 -19.31 -0.88 4.67
C PRO A 62 -18.51 -2.10 4.20
N PHE A 63 -17.47 -1.90 3.39
CA PHE A 63 -16.59 -3.00 2.97
C PHE A 63 -15.79 -3.57 4.15
N GLN A 64 -15.25 -2.74 5.04
CA GLN A 64 -14.60 -3.23 6.27
C GLN A 64 -15.55 -4.07 7.13
N LYS A 65 -16.82 -3.65 7.25
CA LYS A 65 -17.85 -4.42 7.97
C LYS A 65 -18.16 -5.75 7.28
N GLU A 66 -18.21 -5.78 5.95
CA GLU A 66 -18.36 -7.02 5.17
C GLU A 66 -17.18 -7.97 5.41
N VAL A 67 -15.95 -7.46 5.39
CA VAL A 67 -14.74 -8.23 5.67
C VAL A 67 -14.79 -8.81 7.10
N SER A 68 -15.09 -7.97 8.09
CA SER A 68 -15.19 -8.41 9.49
C SER A 68 -16.25 -9.50 9.68
N ALA A 69 -17.44 -9.33 9.09
CA ALA A 69 -18.52 -10.31 9.15
C ALA A 69 -18.18 -11.62 8.42
N SER A 70 -17.50 -11.55 7.28
CA SER A 70 -17.17 -12.72 6.46
C SER A 70 -16.05 -13.56 7.06
N LEU A 71 -15.07 -12.92 7.70
CA LEU A 71 -13.91 -13.60 8.29
C LEU A 71 -14.09 -13.93 9.77
N GLY A 72 -15.12 -13.35 10.42
CA GLY A 72 -15.33 -13.52 11.87
C GLY A 72 -14.23 -12.89 12.72
N LEU A 73 -13.50 -11.91 12.18
CA LEU A 73 -12.38 -11.24 12.83
C LEU A 73 -12.63 -9.72 12.91
N PRO A 74 -12.13 -9.05 13.95
CA PRO A 74 -12.23 -7.59 14.05
C PRO A 74 -11.38 -6.92 12.97
N VAL A 75 -11.91 -5.82 12.44
CA VAL A 75 -11.23 -4.98 11.44
C VAL A 75 -11.10 -3.57 12.00
N GLU A 76 -9.88 -3.06 11.98
CA GLU A 76 -9.53 -1.71 12.39
C GLU A 76 -9.34 -0.83 11.17
N ASP A 77 -9.88 0.40 11.23
CA ASP A 77 -9.63 1.41 10.21
C ASP A 77 -8.29 2.09 10.50
N VAL A 78 -7.37 2.03 9.55
CA VAL A 78 -6.06 2.70 9.60
C VAL A 78 -5.93 3.73 8.48
N THR A 79 -7.04 4.31 8.06
CA THR A 79 -7.10 5.41 7.08
C THR A 79 -6.77 6.73 7.75
N TYR A 80 -5.67 7.39 7.35
CA TYR A 80 -5.37 8.75 7.80
C TYR A 80 -5.84 9.82 6.82
N PRO A 81 -6.10 11.06 7.28
CA PRO A 81 -6.62 12.11 6.42
C PRO A 81 -5.70 12.53 5.28
N ASP A 82 -4.40 12.57 5.52
CA ASP A 82 -3.44 13.15 4.59
C ASP A 82 -2.84 12.13 3.59
N ASP A 83 -3.13 10.85 3.81
CA ASP A 83 -2.61 9.77 2.99
C ASP A 83 -3.26 9.68 1.59
N PRO A 84 -2.58 9.13 0.57
CA PRO A 84 -3.15 8.91 -0.76
C PRO A 84 -3.98 7.62 -0.90
N GLY A 85 -4.46 7.01 0.19
CA GLY A 85 -5.25 5.79 0.13
C GLY A 85 -6.12 5.53 1.36
N TYR A 86 -6.85 4.42 1.30
CA TYR A 86 -7.62 3.85 2.41
C TYR A 86 -6.92 2.61 2.94
N GLY A 87 -6.92 2.42 4.26
CA GLY A 87 -6.23 1.31 4.91
C GLY A 87 -7.06 0.67 6.00
N ALA A 88 -6.97 -0.64 6.13
CA ALA A 88 -7.61 -1.38 7.21
C ALA A 88 -6.75 -2.59 7.62
N ALA A 89 -6.87 -3.01 8.88
CA ALA A 89 -6.15 -4.13 9.46
C ALA A 89 -7.10 -5.15 10.08
N ILE A 90 -7.05 -6.39 9.62
CA ILE A 90 -7.74 -7.51 10.26
C ILE A 90 -6.86 -8.01 11.41
N VAL A 91 -7.38 -7.99 12.63
CA VAL A 91 -6.63 -8.47 13.80
C VAL A 91 -6.80 -9.99 13.90
N MET A 92 -5.75 -10.73 13.56
CA MET A 92 -5.78 -12.20 13.57
C MET A 92 -5.38 -12.80 14.91
N GLU A 93 -4.42 -12.17 15.58
CA GLU A 93 -3.95 -12.57 16.91
C GLU A 93 -3.57 -11.30 17.67
N GLU A 94 -3.93 -11.24 18.95
CA GLU A 94 -3.56 -10.14 19.84
C GLU A 94 -3.24 -10.71 21.22
N VAL A 95 -2.03 -10.41 21.71
CA VAL A 95 -1.57 -10.77 23.04
C VAL A 95 -1.20 -9.48 23.75
N LYS A 96 -1.91 -9.16 24.85
CA LYS A 96 -1.69 -7.95 25.66
C LYS A 96 -1.25 -8.33 27.07
N GLY A 97 -0.11 -7.77 27.48
CA GLY A 97 0.39 -7.74 28.85
C GLY A 97 0.32 -6.33 29.43
N GLN A 98 0.92 -6.12 30.62
CA GLN A 98 0.92 -4.81 31.28
C GLN A 98 1.66 -3.74 30.48
N ASP A 99 2.85 -4.09 29.95
CA ASP A 99 3.73 -3.17 29.23
C ASP A 99 4.20 -3.77 27.89
N PHE A 100 3.44 -4.73 27.35
CA PHE A 100 3.80 -5.45 26.14
C PHE A 100 2.55 -5.77 25.34
N GLU A 101 2.64 -5.63 24.02
CA GLU A 101 1.63 -6.08 23.08
C GLU A 101 2.30 -6.80 21.91
N ARG A 102 1.71 -7.89 21.46
CA ARG A 102 2.02 -8.51 20.16
C ARG A 102 0.75 -8.64 19.35
N ARG A 103 0.82 -8.27 18.09
CA ARG A 103 -0.30 -8.40 17.15
C ARG A 103 0.15 -9.09 15.87
N LYS A 104 -0.72 -9.94 15.34
CA LYS A 104 -0.65 -10.39 13.95
C LYS A 104 -1.81 -9.78 13.21
N LEU A 105 -1.48 -8.98 12.19
CA LEU A 105 -2.44 -8.21 11.41
C LEU A 105 -2.38 -8.67 9.96
N LEU A 106 -3.54 -8.80 9.31
CA LEU A 106 -3.62 -8.84 7.85
C LEU A 106 -4.13 -7.48 7.38
N CYS A 107 -3.20 -6.67 6.89
CA CYS A 107 -3.47 -5.31 6.42
C CYS A 107 -3.83 -5.31 4.95
N PHE A 108 -4.76 -4.42 4.57
CA PHE A 108 -5.12 -4.20 3.18
C PHE A 108 -5.38 -2.72 2.90
N PHE A 109 -4.96 -2.29 1.71
CA PHE A 109 -4.96 -0.89 1.31
C PHE A 109 -5.54 -0.73 -0.09
N THR A 110 -6.29 0.33 -0.33
CA THR A 110 -6.78 0.72 -1.67
C THR A 110 -6.35 2.16 -1.97
N SER A 111 -5.83 2.41 -3.17
CA SER A 111 -5.28 3.72 -3.53
C SER A 111 -6.39 4.67 -3.98
N LEU A 112 -6.27 5.96 -3.61
CA LEU A 112 -7.07 7.03 -4.22
C LEU A 112 -6.56 7.43 -5.60
N LEU A 113 -5.29 7.13 -5.90
CA LEU A 113 -4.56 7.67 -7.05
C LEU A 113 -4.60 6.74 -8.27
N GLY A 114 -5.20 5.56 -8.11
CA GLY A 114 -5.43 4.62 -9.19
C GLY A 114 -6.08 3.33 -8.69
N PRO A 115 -6.47 2.42 -9.60
CA PRO A 115 -7.16 1.19 -9.26
C PRO A 115 -6.17 0.13 -8.75
N PHE A 116 -5.56 0.41 -7.61
CA PHE A 116 -4.50 -0.41 -7.02
C PHE A 116 -4.90 -0.81 -5.61
N TYR A 117 -4.51 -2.04 -5.23
CA TYR A 117 -4.59 -2.47 -3.85
C TYR A 117 -3.36 -3.27 -3.44
N VAL A 118 -3.11 -3.34 -2.14
CA VAL A 118 -2.06 -4.16 -1.52
C VAL A 118 -2.66 -4.93 -0.36
N ILE A 119 -2.17 -6.15 -0.15
CA ILE A 119 -2.38 -6.91 1.09
C ILE A 119 -1.01 -7.26 1.68
N ALA A 120 -0.90 -7.23 3.00
CA ALA A 120 0.32 -7.63 3.69
C ALA A 120 -0.01 -8.19 5.09
N GLY A 121 0.57 -9.33 5.41
CA GLY A 121 0.60 -9.85 6.77
C GLY A 121 1.71 -9.18 7.58
N ILE A 122 1.40 -8.73 8.79
CA ILE A 122 2.32 -8.06 9.70
C ILE A 122 2.33 -8.82 11.02
N ASP A 123 3.51 -9.16 11.51
CA ASP A 123 3.74 -9.50 12.92
C ASP A 123 4.44 -8.31 13.55
N GLN A 124 3.85 -7.73 14.59
CA GLN A 124 4.40 -6.59 15.29
C GLN A 124 4.36 -6.77 16.79
N SER A 125 5.29 -6.11 17.46
CA SER A 125 5.31 -6.01 18.91
C SER A 125 5.46 -4.56 19.36
N ALA A 126 4.88 -4.24 20.49
CA ALA A 126 5.00 -2.97 21.17
C ALA A 126 5.43 -3.20 22.61
N VAL A 127 6.33 -2.35 23.12
CA VAL A 127 6.63 -2.26 24.55
C VAL A 127 6.30 -0.87 25.06
N MET A 128 5.71 -0.79 26.25
CA MET A 128 5.44 0.46 26.93
C MET A 128 6.59 0.76 27.89
N VAL A 129 7.27 1.90 27.70
CA VAL A 129 8.32 2.36 28.60
C VAL A 129 7.98 3.79 29.01
N ASN A 130 7.78 4.03 30.31
CA ASN A 130 7.43 5.34 30.86
C ASN A 130 6.17 5.98 30.21
N GLY A 131 5.20 5.16 29.79
CA GLY A 131 3.97 5.63 29.13
C GLY A 131 4.13 5.88 27.62
N GLU A 132 5.31 5.67 27.06
CA GLU A 132 5.56 5.74 25.61
C GLU A 132 5.56 4.34 25.00
N ALA A 133 4.94 4.20 23.84
CA ALA A 133 4.88 2.95 23.09
C ALA A 133 6.03 2.88 22.07
N TYR A 134 6.82 1.81 22.12
CA TYR A 134 7.90 1.53 21.17
C TYR A 134 7.51 0.31 20.35
N PHE A 135 7.32 0.51 19.06
CA PHE A 135 6.86 -0.54 18.13
C PHE A 135 8.01 -1.11 17.31
N THR A 136 7.89 -2.39 16.96
CA THR A 136 8.76 -3.06 15.98
C THR A 136 7.97 -4.01 15.12
N TYR A 137 8.36 -4.11 13.84
CA TYR A 137 7.85 -5.12 12.93
C TYR A 137 8.77 -6.33 12.95
N ASN A 138 8.22 -7.47 13.37
CA ASN A 138 8.95 -8.73 13.49
C ASN A 138 8.99 -9.50 12.17
N LEU A 139 7.94 -9.39 11.35
CA LEU A 139 7.81 -10.12 10.09
C LEU A 139 6.82 -9.42 9.15
N LEU A 140 7.17 -9.37 7.87
CA LEU A 140 6.29 -8.93 6.78
C LEU A 140 6.04 -10.12 5.83
N THR A 141 4.78 -10.55 5.74
CA THR A 141 4.33 -11.60 4.82
C THR A 141 3.64 -10.98 3.61
N ILE A 142 4.18 -11.21 2.41
CA ILE A 142 3.82 -10.45 1.19
C ILE A 142 2.97 -11.24 0.18
N SER A 143 2.63 -12.47 0.50
CA SER A 143 1.72 -13.33 -0.27
C SER A 143 0.86 -14.19 0.67
N PRO A 144 -0.24 -14.80 0.19
CA PRO A 144 -1.01 -15.77 0.97
C PRO A 144 -0.18 -17.02 1.26
N GLU A 145 0.44 -17.07 2.44
CA GLU A 145 1.20 -18.24 2.90
C GLU A 145 1.17 -18.33 4.43
N ASN A 146 1.55 -19.50 4.93
CA ASN A 146 1.64 -19.79 6.36
C ASN A 146 0.32 -19.46 7.09
N GLN A 147 0.42 -18.81 8.24
CA GLN A 147 -0.72 -18.45 9.08
C GLN A 147 -1.68 -17.42 8.45
N TYR A 148 -1.30 -16.76 7.35
CA TYR A 148 -2.12 -15.73 6.69
C TYR A 148 -2.90 -16.26 5.48
N GLU A 149 -2.61 -17.47 5.00
CA GLU A 149 -3.07 -17.96 3.69
C GLU A 149 -4.60 -17.96 3.55
N GLU A 150 -5.31 -18.53 4.52
CA GLU A 150 -6.78 -18.65 4.46
C GLU A 150 -7.46 -17.28 4.42
N GLN A 151 -7.13 -16.42 5.39
CA GLN A 151 -7.72 -15.08 5.52
C GLN A 151 -7.33 -14.18 4.35
N ALA A 152 -6.08 -14.28 3.85
CA ALA A 152 -5.62 -13.51 2.70
C ALA A 152 -6.36 -13.92 1.41
N ASN A 153 -6.54 -15.21 1.16
CA ASN A 153 -7.29 -15.68 -0.01
C ASN A 153 -8.77 -15.28 0.04
N ALA A 154 -9.39 -15.38 1.21
CA ALA A 154 -10.76 -14.91 1.41
C ALA A 154 -10.88 -13.40 1.19
N LEU A 155 -9.93 -12.61 1.73
CA LEU A 155 -9.88 -11.16 1.54
C LEU A 155 -9.67 -10.78 0.06
N LEU A 156 -8.78 -11.46 -0.67
CA LEU A 156 -8.57 -11.25 -2.10
C LEU A 156 -9.87 -11.42 -2.89
N THR A 157 -10.65 -12.45 -2.55
CA THR A 157 -11.95 -12.71 -3.18
C THR A 157 -12.93 -11.57 -2.91
N LEU A 158 -12.99 -11.08 -1.67
CA LEU A 158 -13.86 -9.96 -1.28
C LEU A 158 -13.45 -8.65 -1.99
N ILE A 159 -12.15 -8.35 -2.04
CA ILE A 159 -11.62 -7.17 -2.74
C ILE A 159 -11.95 -7.24 -4.22
N LYS A 160 -11.69 -8.35 -4.91
CA LYS A 160 -11.99 -8.52 -6.34
C LYS A 160 -13.49 -8.38 -6.64
N LYS A 161 -14.36 -8.86 -5.74
CA LYS A 161 -15.81 -8.68 -5.87
C LYS A 161 -16.22 -7.22 -5.69
N ARG A 162 -15.63 -6.51 -4.72
CA ARG A 162 -15.99 -5.13 -4.38
C ARG A 162 -15.40 -4.10 -5.35
N PHE A 163 -14.18 -4.35 -5.80
CA PHE A 163 -13.36 -3.45 -6.61
C PHE A 163 -12.82 -4.20 -7.84
N PRO A 164 -13.68 -4.60 -8.79
CA PRO A 164 -13.31 -5.50 -9.89
C PRO A 164 -12.26 -4.91 -10.84
N ASP A 165 -12.19 -3.59 -10.94
CA ASP A 165 -11.20 -2.91 -11.78
C ASP A 165 -9.84 -2.73 -11.10
N HIS A 166 -9.74 -2.99 -9.79
CA HIS A 166 -8.50 -2.84 -9.05
C HIS A 166 -7.59 -4.06 -9.22
N ARG A 167 -6.28 -3.80 -9.27
CA ARG A 167 -5.24 -4.82 -9.41
C ARG A 167 -4.36 -4.86 -8.17
N LEU A 168 -4.00 -6.06 -7.75
CA LEU A 168 -3.03 -6.25 -6.68
C LEU A 168 -1.67 -5.77 -7.15
N LEU A 169 -1.02 -4.85 -6.42
CA LEU A 169 0.37 -4.52 -6.70
C LEU A 169 1.28 -5.59 -6.09
N PRO A 170 2.17 -6.23 -6.88
CA PRO A 170 3.15 -7.17 -6.34
C PRO A 170 4.16 -6.45 -5.45
N PHE A 171 4.69 -7.15 -4.45
CA PHE A 171 5.71 -6.62 -3.55
C PHE A 171 6.91 -6.05 -4.28
N GLN A 172 7.41 -6.74 -5.31
CA GLN A 172 8.53 -6.26 -6.12
C GLN A 172 8.28 -4.88 -6.74
N ILE A 173 7.03 -4.42 -6.86
CA ILE A 173 6.67 -3.11 -7.39
C ILE A 173 6.41 -2.12 -6.26
N TRP A 174 5.55 -2.46 -5.29
CA TRP A 174 5.18 -1.47 -4.26
C TRP A 174 6.33 -1.16 -3.29
N SER A 175 7.33 -2.04 -3.17
CA SER A 175 8.52 -1.81 -2.35
C SER A 175 9.59 -0.95 -3.04
N GLN A 176 9.45 -0.61 -4.33
CA GLN A 176 10.48 0.15 -5.04
C GLN A 176 10.49 1.61 -4.60
N VAL A 177 11.68 2.18 -4.45
CA VAL A 177 11.86 3.63 -4.30
C VAL A 177 11.63 4.31 -5.64
N VAL A 178 10.83 5.37 -5.63
CA VAL A 178 10.55 6.19 -6.80
C VAL A 178 11.51 7.37 -6.82
N GLU A 179 12.53 7.27 -7.66
CA GLU A 179 13.46 8.37 -7.89
C GLU A 179 12.73 9.66 -8.29
N GLY A 180 13.12 10.78 -7.67
CA GLY A 180 12.61 12.11 -7.98
C GLY A 180 11.28 12.46 -7.31
N ILE A 181 10.68 11.58 -6.50
CA ILE A 181 9.51 11.91 -5.67
C ILE A 181 9.99 12.14 -4.23
N SER A 182 9.56 13.26 -3.65
CA SER A 182 9.65 13.56 -2.22
C SER A 182 8.25 13.73 -1.65
N LEU A 183 8.04 13.29 -0.41
CA LEU A 183 6.78 13.52 0.31
C LEU A 183 6.91 14.77 1.18
N THR A 184 5.80 15.45 1.43
CA THR A 184 5.82 16.65 2.26
C THR A 184 6.25 16.27 3.69
N GLY A 185 7.34 16.86 4.17
CA GLY A 185 7.90 16.52 5.49
C GLY A 185 8.90 15.36 5.49
N ASN A 186 9.14 14.73 4.33
CA ASN A 186 10.14 13.69 4.14
C ASN A 186 10.90 13.89 2.82
N ASP A 187 12.09 14.49 2.89
CA ASP A 187 13.03 14.59 1.76
C ASP A 187 13.77 13.26 1.48
N GLY A 188 13.45 12.19 2.23
CA GLY A 188 14.01 10.86 2.08
C GLY A 188 13.46 10.08 0.87
N PRO A 189 13.98 8.87 0.63
CA PRO A 189 13.47 7.99 -0.42
C PRO A 189 11.99 7.67 -0.18
N CYS A 190 11.16 7.84 -1.22
CA CYS A 190 9.74 7.52 -1.18
C CYS A 190 9.48 6.24 -1.97
N SER A 191 8.88 5.25 -1.35
CA SER A 191 8.44 4.03 -2.00
C SER A 191 7.13 4.22 -2.77
N VAL A 192 6.86 3.33 -3.73
CA VAL A 192 5.56 3.27 -4.42
C VAL A 192 4.41 3.08 -3.43
N PHE A 193 4.63 2.31 -2.37
CA PHE A 193 3.63 2.11 -1.33
C PHE A 193 3.26 3.42 -0.62
N GLU A 194 4.26 4.17 -0.14
CA GLU A 194 4.03 5.45 0.54
C GLU A 194 3.37 6.47 -0.39
N ALA A 195 3.79 6.51 -1.66
CA ALA A 195 3.20 7.40 -2.65
C ALA A 195 1.76 7.04 -3.06
N LEU A 196 1.31 5.80 -2.88
CA LEU A 196 -0.02 5.37 -3.37
C LEU A 196 -1.03 5.05 -2.27
N PHE A 197 -0.58 4.75 -1.06
CA PHE A 197 -1.44 4.27 0.01
C PHE A 197 -1.31 5.09 1.28
N ASN A 198 -0.21 4.92 2.02
CA ASN A 198 0.06 5.60 3.29
C ASN A 198 1.49 5.32 3.77
N GLU A 199 1.87 5.95 4.87
CA GLU A 199 3.14 5.71 5.58
C GLU A 199 3.00 4.70 6.73
N VAL A 200 1.85 4.03 6.88
CA VAL A 200 1.52 3.19 8.06
C VAL A 200 2.47 2.03 8.23
N LEU A 201 2.91 1.42 7.13
CA LEU A 201 3.82 0.29 7.23
C LEU A 201 5.18 0.70 7.83
N GLN A 202 5.54 2.01 7.88
CA GLN A 202 6.79 2.55 8.46
C GLN A 202 8.01 1.66 8.21
N ILE A 203 8.05 1.04 7.04
CA ILE A 203 9.10 0.11 6.69
C ILE A 203 10.29 0.96 6.27
N GLU A 204 11.38 0.92 7.02
CA GLU A 204 12.59 1.61 6.61
C GLU A 204 13.12 1.02 5.30
N VAL A 205 13.10 1.85 4.26
CA VAL A 205 13.65 1.53 2.95
C VAL A 205 15.04 2.14 2.83
N GLY A 206 16.02 1.29 2.55
CA GLY A 206 17.37 1.71 2.22
C GLY A 206 17.44 2.55 0.94
N SER A 207 18.56 3.24 0.76
CA SER A 207 18.86 3.95 -0.49
C SER A 207 18.90 3.04 -1.73
N ASP A 208 19.02 1.74 -1.53
CA ASP A 208 18.97 0.67 -2.54
C ASP A 208 17.56 0.09 -2.75
N GLY A 209 16.54 0.63 -2.06
CA GLY A 209 15.18 0.11 -2.10
C GLY A 209 14.94 -1.13 -1.25
N ALA A 210 15.96 -1.60 -0.51
CA ALA A 210 15.81 -2.77 0.35
C ALA A 210 15.13 -2.39 1.67
N ILE A 211 14.16 -3.19 2.09
CA ILE A 211 13.58 -3.10 3.43
C ILE A 211 14.66 -3.51 4.45
N LYS A 212 15.03 -2.61 5.36
CA LYS A 212 16.18 -2.81 6.26
C LYS A 212 15.84 -3.43 7.61
N ASN A 213 14.64 -3.19 8.13
CA ASN A 213 14.35 -3.45 9.55
C ASN A 213 13.31 -4.55 9.80
N VAL A 214 12.79 -5.20 8.75
CA VAL A 214 11.83 -6.30 8.93
C VAL A 214 12.15 -7.45 7.96
N PRO A 215 12.24 -8.70 8.45
CA PRO A 215 12.29 -9.87 7.60
C PRO A 215 11.05 -9.95 6.69
N VAL A 216 11.29 -10.20 5.40
CA VAL A 216 10.22 -10.34 4.40
C VAL A 216 10.12 -11.81 3.95
N VAL A 217 8.93 -12.38 4.02
CA VAL A 217 8.62 -13.73 3.56
C VAL A 217 7.49 -13.73 2.55
N GLY A 218 7.59 -14.60 1.55
CA GLY A 218 6.56 -14.83 0.54
C GLY A 218 7.01 -14.58 -0.89
N ASP A 219 6.08 -14.76 -1.81
CA ASP A 219 6.32 -14.56 -3.24
C ASP A 219 6.29 -13.05 -3.59
N LYS A 220 7.47 -12.52 -3.93
CA LYS A 220 7.65 -11.12 -4.36
C LYS A 220 6.86 -10.75 -5.62
N MET A 221 6.47 -11.74 -6.40
CA MET A 221 5.75 -11.62 -7.66
C MET A 221 4.28 -12.02 -7.55
N PHE A 222 3.77 -12.28 -6.34
CA PHE A 222 2.37 -12.59 -6.14
C PHE A 222 1.46 -11.47 -6.70
N GLY A 223 0.49 -11.84 -7.53
CA GLY A 223 -0.41 -10.90 -8.22
C GLY A 223 0.11 -10.35 -9.54
N VAL A 224 1.32 -10.72 -9.99
CA VAL A 224 1.90 -10.19 -11.25
C VAL A 224 1.11 -10.62 -12.50
N GLU A 225 0.32 -11.68 -12.41
CA GLU A 225 -0.53 -12.17 -13.49
C GLU A 225 -1.51 -11.10 -14.00
N ASP A 226 -2.02 -10.24 -13.12
CA ASP A 226 -2.93 -9.14 -13.47
C ASP A 226 -2.23 -8.02 -14.29
N TRP A 227 -0.91 -8.12 -14.46
CA TRP A 227 -0.05 -7.12 -15.09
C TRP A 227 0.62 -7.61 -16.36
N GLN A 228 0.35 -8.84 -16.81
CA GLN A 228 0.96 -9.38 -18.03
C GLN A 228 0.59 -8.55 -19.26
N THR A 229 1.60 -8.22 -20.07
CA THR A 229 1.39 -7.55 -21.35
C THR A 229 0.61 -8.48 -22.28
N THR A 230 -0.55 -8.03 -22.74
CA THR A 230 -1.25 -8.68 -23.85
C THR A 230 -0.56 -8.27 -25.15
N ARG A 231 0.66 -8.78 -25.41
CA ARG A 231 1.21 -8.72 -26.76
C ARG A 231 0.32 -9.58 -27.64
N LYS A 232 -0.62 -8.95 -28.36
CA LYS A 232 -1.17 -9.53 -29.58
C LYS A 232 0.03 -9.79 -30.48
N VAL A 233 0.46 -11.04 -30.56
CA VAL A 233 1.35 -11.50 -31.62
C VAL A 233 0.55 -11.27 -32.90
N TYR A 234 0.80 -10.16 -33.58
CA TYR A 234 0.41 -10.02 -34.97
C TYR A 234 1.26 -11.04 -35.70
N ALA A 235 0.67 -12.23 -35.91
CA ALA A 235 1.20 -13.20 -36.85
C ALA A 235 1.34 -12.44 -38.17
N THR A 236 2.58 -12.15 -38.54
CA THR A 236 2.91 -11.61 -39.84
C THR A 236 2.64 -12.75 -40.80
N SER A 237 1.48 -12.71 -41.45
CA SER A 237 1.16 -13.59 -42.56
C SER A 237 2.27 -13.43 -43.61
N MET A 238 3.06 -14.47 -43.81
CA MET A 238 3.93 -14.60 -45.00
C MET A 238 3.07 -14.87 -46.23
#